data_AF-A0A352VHZ6-F1
#
_entry.id   AF-A0A352VHZ6-F1
#
_cell.length_a   1.000
_cell.length_b   1.000
_cell.length_c   1.000
_cell.angle_alpha   90.00
_cell.angle_beta   90.00
_cell.angle_gamma   90.00
#
_symmetry.space_group_name_H-M   'P 1'
#
loop_
_entity.id
_entity.type
_entity.pdbx_description
1 polymer ?
#
loop_
_entity_poly.entity_id
_entity_poly.type
_entity_poly.pdbx_seq_one_letter_code
_entity_poly.pdbx_strand_id
1 'polypeptide(L)'
;AFEVFFDTIVICSITALAILSTGAMASGESGIELLLVAFSEVFSPSVAALIVSGAIATFCLSTQIGFYVYFETSFVSLVGEGPFRVLRWVYFLPGIAVAGVADVDRMWLVANIAVAVTAIPNLLAMLSLSGVFRTLMRDELSGERAYATAVMDRTGPMMRGYGATGG
;
A
#
# COMPACT_ATOMS: atom_id res chain seq x y z
N ALA A 1 -1.99 -2.01 -11.62
CA ALA A 1 -2.37 -3.36 -12.13
C ALA A 1 -1.20 -4.33 -12.12
N PHE A 2 -0.07 -4.00 -12.75
CA PHE A 2 1.13 -4.85 -12.74
C PHE A 2 1.67 -5.12 -11.32
N GLU A 3 1.68 -4.10 -10.47
CA GLU A 3 2.10 -4.20 -9.06
C GLU A 3 1.37 -5.32 -8.29
N VAL A 4 0.04 -5.29 -8.29
CA VAL A 4 -0.79 -6.29 -7.59
C VAL A 4 -0.60 -7.69 -8.17
N PHE A 5 -0.47 -7.82 -9.49
CA PHE A 5 -0.18 -9.10 -10.12
C PHE A 5 1.16 -9.67 -9.63
N PHE A 6 2.20 -8.84 -9.62
CA PHE A 6 3.52 -9.28 -9.20
C PHE A 6 3.56 -9.66 -7.71
N ASP A 7 2.98 -8.84 -6.84
CA ASP A 7 2.94 -9.09 -5.40
C ASP A 7 2.12 -10.35 -5.05
N THR A 8 0.86 -10.42 -5.51
CA THR A 8 -0.04 -11.50 -5.09
C THR A 8 0.14 -12.79 -5.89
N ILE A 9 0.33 -12.72 -7.22
CA ILE A 9 0.39 -13.92 -8.06
C ILE A 9 1.80 -14.48 -8.11
N VAL A 10 2.83 -13.64 -8.20
CA VAL A 10 4.21 -14.11 -8.34
C VAL A 10 4.86 -14.29 -6.97
N ILE A 11 4.96 -13.21 -6.17
CA ILE A 11 5.71 -13.23 -4.91
C ILE A 11 5.01 -14.14 -3.88
N CYS A 12 3.74 -13.88 -3.54
CA CYS A 12 3.05 -14.68 -2.52
C CYS A 12 2.96 -16.17 -2.90
N SER A 13 2.74 -16.50 -4.18
CA SER A 13 2.67 -17.89 -4.63
C SER A 13 4.02 -18.61 -4.53
N ILE A 14 5.13 -17.96 -4.89
CA ILE A 14 6.47 -18.55 -4.76
C ILE A 14 6.79 -18.80 -3.29
N THR A 15 6.48 -17.85 -2.40
CA THR A 15 6.66 -18.01 -0.96
C THR A 15 5.82 -19.16 -0.40
N ALA A 16 4.53 -19.23 -0.78
CA ALA A 16 3.65 -20.32 -0.36
C ALA A 16 4.14 -21.69 -0.86
N LEU A 17 4.57 -21.77 -2.12
CA LEU A 17 5.08 -23.01 -2.69
C LEU A 17 6.40 -23.45 -2.04
N ALA A 18 7.29 -22.52 -1.70
CA ALA A 18 8.52 -22.80 -0.96
C ALA A 18 8.24 -23.36 0.45
N ILE A 19 7.24 -22.83 1.15
CA ILE A 19 6.83 -23.34 2.47
C ILE A 19 6.19 -24.73 2.34
N LEU A 20 5.34 -24.93 1.33
CA LEU A 20 4.65 -26.21 1.11
C LEU A 20 5.59 -27.33 0.65
N SER A 21 6.59 -27.03 -0.17
CA SER A 21 7.52 -28.03 -0.70
C SER A 21 8.55 -28.52 0.34
N THR A 22 8.87 -27.68 1.32
CA THR A 22 9.86 -27.97 2.38
C THR A 22 9.24 -28.66 3.59
N GLY A 23 7.91 -28.69 3.71
CA GLY A 23 7.24 -29.28 4.87
C GLY A 23 7.35 -28.44 6.14
N ALA A 24 7.83 -27.18 6.03
CA ALA A 24 8.04 -26.28 7.16
C ALA A 24 6.78 -26.04 8.01
N MET A 25 5.58 -26.25 7.44
CA MET A 25 4.31 -26.18 8.18
C MET A 25 4.22 -27.13 9.37
N ALA A 26 5.00 -28.22 9.39
CA ALA A 26 5.04 -29.15 10.53
C ALA A 26 5.80 -28.60 11.75
N SER A 27 6.53 -27.48 11.61
CA SER A 27 7.32 -26.88 12.70
C SER A 27 6.48 -26.19 13.77
N GLY A 28 5.26 -25.76 13.44
CA GLY A 28 4.41 -24.96 14.34
C GLY A 28 4.78 -23.47 14.40
N GLU A 29 5.83 -23.05 13.68
CA GLU A 29 6.27 -21.66 13.58
C GLU A 29 5.35 -20.83 12.66
N SER A 30 5.36 -19.50 12.81
CA SER A 30 4.52 -18.60 12.02
C SER A 30 5.27 -17.38 11.48
N GLY A 31 4.73 -16.75 10.43
CA GLY A 31 5.28 -15.53 9.86
C GLY A 31 6.69 -15.69 9.30
N ILE A 32 7.64 -14.89 9.82
CA ILE A 32 9.02 -14.84 9.34
C ILE A 32 9.81 -16.09 9.76
N GLU A 33 9.53 -16.64 10.95
CA GLU A 33 10.22 -17.82 11.47
C GLU A 33 9.91 -19.05 10.63
N LEU A 34 8.64 -19.21 10.20
CA LEU A 34 8.24 -20.26 9.27
C LEU A 34 8.98 -20.18 7.93
N LEU A 35 9.18 -18.97 7.42
CA LEU A 35 9.93 -18.70 6.20
C LEU A 35 11.41 -19.07 6.36
N LEU A 36 12.01 -18.76 7.51
CA LEU A 36 13.39 -19.14 7.83
C LEU A 36 13.55 -20.66 7.90
N VAL A 37 12.61 -21.36 8.55
CA VAL A 37 12.60 -22.83 8.61
C VAL A 37 12.54 -23.41 7.20
N ALA A 38 11.61 -22.94 6.35
CA ALA A 38 11.48 -23.40 4.97
C ALA A 38 12.78 -23.21 4.17
N PHE A 39 13.42 -22.04 4.27
CA PHE A 39 14.66 -21.78 3.55
C PHE A 39 15.86 -22.54 4.11
N SER A 40 15.85 -22.88 5.41
CA SER A 40 16.90 -23.67 6.05
C SER A 40 16.92 -25.14 5.63
N GLU A 41 15.82 -25.65 5.07
CA GLU A 41 15.75 -27.00 4.48
C GLU A 41 16.47 -27.08 3.12
N VAL A 42 16.65 -25.94 2.43
CA VAL A 42 17.25 -25.87 1.08
C VAL A 42 18.65 -25.25 1.11
N PHE A 43 18.88 -24.27 1.98
CA PHE A 43 20.14 -23.56 2.14
C PHE A 43 20.68 -23.70 3.56
N SER A 44 21.99 -23.47 3.76
CA SER A 44 22.55 -23.42 5.11
C SER A 44 21.85 -22.32 5.93
N PRO A 45 21.64 -22.51 7.25
CA PRO A 45 20.86 -21.58 8.07
C PRO A 45 21.36 -20.13 8.03
N SER A 46 22.69 -19.94 7.96
CA SER A 46 23.30 -18.61 7.86
C SER A 46 23.01 -17.90 6.53
N VAL A 47 22.97 -18.64 5.43
CA VAL A 47 22.67 -18.11 4.09
C VAL A 47 21.17 -17.84 3.97
N ALA A 48 20.32 -18.75 4.47
CA ALA A 48 18.87 -18.58 4.54
C ALA A 48 18.50 -17.31 5.30
N ALA A 49 19.07 -17.10 6.50
CA ALA A 49 18.83 -15.91 7.31
C ALA A 49 19.25 -14.62 6.61
N LEU A 50 20.40 -14.61 5.92
CA LEU A 50 20.90 -13.42 5.23
C LEU A 50 20.01 -13.04 4.04
N ILE A 51 19.56 -14.02 3.26
CA ILE A 51 18.66 -13.81 2.12
C ILE A 51 17.29 -13.31 2.60
N VAL A 52 16.68 -13.99 3.57
CA VAL A 52 15.34 -13.67 4.06
C VAL A 52 15.32 -12.31 4.75
N SER A 53 16.30 -12.01 5.60
CA SER A 53 16.41 -10.69 6.25
C SER A 53 16.64 -9.56 5.24
N GLY A 54 17.48 -9.76 4.22
CA GLY A 54 17.71 -8.78 3.16
C GLY A 54 16.45 -8.51 2.32
N ALA A 55 15.71 -9.56 1.98
CA ALA A 55 14.46 -9.46 1.24
C ALA A 55 13.38 -8.73 2.07
N ILE A 56 13.21 -9.10 3.34
CA ILE A 56 12.24 -8.45 4.23
C ILE A 56 12.62 -7.00 4.49
N ALA A 57 13.91 -6.68 4.67
CA ALA A 57 14.36 -5.31 4.88
C ALA A 57 14.03 -4.42 3.69
N THR A 58 14.34 -4.86 2.46
CA THR A 58 14.02 -4.08 1.26
C THR A 58 12.51 -3.97 1.02
N PHE A 59 11.76 -5.05 1.25
CA PHE A 59 10.30 -5.05 1.17
C PHE A 59 9.68 -4.07 2.19
N CYS A 60 10.01 -4.22 3.46
CA CYS A 60 9.51 -3.37 4.54
C CYS A 60 9.85 -1.88 4.32
N LEU A 61 11.06 -1.57 3.88
CA LEU A 61 11.45 -0.20 3.54
C LEU A 61 10.59 0.37 2.40
N SER A 62 10.38 -0.40 1.33
CA SER A 62 9.56 0.05 0.19
C SER A 62 8.10 0.28 0.61
N THR A 63 7.53 -0.62 1.42
CA THR A 63 6.19 -0.49 1.97
C THR A 63 6.08 0.74 2.86
N GLN A 64 7.05 0.94 3.76
CA GLN A 64 7.04 2.07 4.69
C GLN A 64 7.11 3.43 3.97
N ILE A 65 7.88 3.52 2.88
CA ILE A 65 7.93 4.71 2.03
C ILE A 65 6.58 4.93 1.34
N GLY A 66 5.95 3.87 0.81
CA GLY A 66 4.64 3.96 0.17
C GLY A 66 3.54 4.45 1.12
N PHE A 67 3.46 3.89 2.33
CA PHE A 67 2.50 4.33 3.34
C PHE A 67 2.76 5.77 3.81
N TYR A 68 4.02 6.18 3.89
CA TYR A 68 4.38 7.55 4.23
C TYR A 68 3.88 8.55 3.16
N VAL A 69 4.07 8.25 1.87
CA VAL A 69 3.57 9.10 0.76
C VAL A 69 2.04 9.14 0.74
N TYR A 70 1.37 8.01 1.00
CA TYR A 70 -0.08 7.95 1.10
C TYR A 70 -0.62 8.80 2.26
N PHE A 71 0.04 8.74 3.42
CA PHE A 71 -0.28 9.56 4.58
C PHE A 71 -0.07 11.05 4.28
N GLU A 72 1.07 11.42 3.69
CA GLU A 72 1.38 12.80 3.30
C GLU A 72 0.30 13.37 2.37
N THR A 73 -0.03 12.64 1.30
CA THR A 73 -1.02 13.09 0.31
C THR A 73 -2.41 13.27 0.94
N SER A 74 -2.84 12.31 1.76
CA SER A 74 -4.13 12.35 2.44
C SER A 74 -4.21 13.47 3.47
N PHE A 75 -3.12 13.67 4.23
CA PHE A 75 -3.05 14.69 5.27
C PHE A 75 -3.00 16.10 4.69
N VAL A 76 -2.20 16.32 3.65
CA VAL A 76 -2.12 17.60 2.92
C VAL A 76 -3.49 17.95 2.32
N SER A 77 -4.20 16.96 1.78
CA SER A 77 -5.55 17.17 1.23
C SER A 77 -6.58 17.57 2.29
N LEU A 78 -6.40 17.14 3.55
CA LEU A 78 -7.35 17.38 4.63
C LEU A 78 -7.07 18.69 5.40
N VAL A 79 -5.79 19.02 5.63
CA VAL A 79 -5.37 20.10 6.55
C VAL A 79 -4.54 21.19 5.85
N GLY A 80 -4.12 20.97 4.61
CA GLY A 80 -3.23 21.85 3.85
C GLY A 80 -1.73 21.60 4.13
N GLU A 81 -0.86 22.16 3.30
CA GLU A 81 0.60 21.91 3.32
C GLU A 81 1.32 22.46 4.57
N GLY A 82 0.79 23.52 5.18
CA GLY A 82 1.42 24.21 6.31
C GLY A 82 1.71 23.34 7.55
N PRO A 83 0.69 22.69 8.15
CA PRO A 83 0.87 21.89 9.36
C PRO A 83 1.59 20.55 9.14
N PHE A 84 1.76 20.10 7.90
CA PHE A 84 2.40 18.82 7.60
C PHE A 84 3.84 18.74 8.15
N ARG A 85 4.60 19.84 8.11
CA ARG A 85 6.00 19.88 8.59
C ARG A 85 6.14 19.58 10.09
N VAL A 86 5.11 19.90 10.89
CA VAL A 86 5.09 19.66 12.34
C VAL A 86 4.42 18.33 12.65
N LEU A 87 3.34 17.99 11.96
CA LEU A 87 2.58 16.75 12.19
C LEU A 87 3.16 15.50 11.51
N ARG A 88 4.22 15.63 10.68
CA ARG A 88 4.90 14.48 10.07
C ARG A 88 5.32 13.41 11.08
N TRP A 89 5.70 13.81 12.29
CA TRP A 89 6.11 12.90 13.35
C TRP A 89 4.97 12.01 13.89
N VAL A 90 3.71 12.42 13.69
CA VAL A 90 2.52 11.64 14.05
C VAL A 90 2.45 10.34 13.25
N TYR A 91 3.06 10.28 12.05
CA TYR A 91 3.12 9.05 11.27
C TYR A 91 3.85 7.90 11.99
N PHE A 92 4.84 8.21 12.86
CA PHE A 92 5.61 7.18 13.57
C PHE A 92 4.93 6.69 14.87
N LEU A 93 3.94 7.44 15.37
CA LEU A 93 3.24 7.15 16.62
C LEU A 93 2.56 5.76 16.64
N PRO A 94 1.84 5.33 15.57
CA PRO A 94 1.25 3.99 15.51
C PRO A 94 2.32 2.89 15.55
N GLY A 95 3.43 3.06 14.82
CA GLY A 95 4.52 2.08 14.81
C GLY A 95 5.15 1.90 16.19
N ILE A 96 5.35 2.99 16.93
CA ILE A 96 5.89 2.97 18.30
C ILE A 96 4.88 2.37 19.28
N ALA A 97 3.60 2.75 19.17
CA ALA A 97 2.54 2.23 20.03
C ALA A 97 2.35 0.71 19.87
N VAL A 98 2.59 0.19 18.67
CA VAL A 98 2.43 -1.23 18.33
C VAL A 98 3.72 -2.03 18.57
N ALA A 99 4.89 -1.40 18.52
CA ALA A 99 6.19 -2.08 18.70
C ALA A 99 6.35 -2.81 20.06
N GLY A 100 5.57 -2.45 21.09
CA GLY A 100 5.60 -3.08 22.40
C GLY A 100 4.48 -4.09 22.67
N VAL A 101 3.59 -4.35 21.71
CA VAL A 101 2.46 -5.27 21.91
C VAL A 101 2.97 -6.72 21.79
N ALA A 102 2.93 -7.46 22.91
CA ALA A 102 3.41 -8.85 22.96
C ALA A 102 2.50 -9.84 22.22
N ASP A 103 1.22 -9.51 22.02
CA ASP A 103 0.22 -10.37 21.40
C ASP A 103 0.02 -9.99 19.92
N VAL A 104 0.80 -10.61 19.04
CA VAL A 104 0.82 -10.35 17.59
C VAL A 104 -0.56 -10.60 16.95
N ASP A 105 -1.28 -11.63 17.40
CA ASP A 105 -2.62 -11.96 16.88
C ASP A 105 -3.65 -10.87 17.17
N ARG A 106 -3.59 -10.25 18.37
CA ARG A 106 -4.49 -9.14 18.72
C ARG A 106 -4.20 -7.91 17.89
N MET A 107 -2.92 -7.62 17.63
CA MET A 107 -2.50 -6.55 16.74
C MET A 107 -3.08 -6.76 15.32
N TRP A 108 -2.96 -7.97 14.77
CA TRP A 108 -3.52 -8.31 13.46
C TRP A 108 -5.04 -8.16 13.41
N LEU A 109 -5.74 -8.54 14.48
CA LEU A 109 -7.19 -8.38 14.56
C LEU A 109 -7.58 -6.89 14.47
N VAL A 110 -6.91 -6.01 15.22
CA VAL A 110 -7.17 -4.56 15.17
C VAL A 110 -6.84 -3.99 13.78
N ALA A 111 -5.72 -4.40 13.18
CA ALA A 111 -5.35 -3.99 11.84
C ALA A 111 -6.39 -4.41 10.79
N ASN A 112 -6.89 -5.64 10.86
CA ASN A 112 -7.93 -6.15 9.97
C ASN A 112 -9.23 -5.36 10.09
N ILE A 113 -9.63 -4.98 11.32
CA ILE A 113 -10.81 -4.12 11.53
C ILE A 113 -10.59 -2.73 10.91
N ALA A 114 -9.42 -2.11 11.10
CA ALA A 114 -9.11 -0.81 10.54
C ALA A 114 -9.16 -0.82 9.00
N VAL A 115 -8.60 -1.87 8.37
CA VAL A 115 -8.68 -2.08 6.92
C VAL A 115 -10.12 -2.28 6.47
N ALA A 116 -10.92 -3.07 7.19
CA ALA A 116 -12.32 -3.28 6.85
C ALA A 116 -13.14 -1.98 6.89
N VAL A 117 -12.97 -1.16 7.94
CA VAL A 117 -13.68 0.12 8.12
C VAL A 117 -13.37 1.09 6.98
N THR A 118 -12.13 1.16 6.52
CA THR A 118 -11.72 2.04 5.41
C THR A 118 -12.12 1.49 4.04
N ALA A 119 -12.13 0.16 3.88
CA ALA A 119 -12.50 -0.50 2.63
C ALA A 119 -14.01 -0.38 2.33
N ILE A 120 -14.88 -0.49 3.33
CA ILE A 120 -16.35 -0.43 3.14
C ILE A 120 -16.82 0.84 2.40
N PRO A 121 -16.47 2.07 2.82
CA PRO A 121 -16.92 3.28 2.12
C PRO A 121 -16.32 3.38 0.71
N ASN A 122 -15.06 2.97 0.53
CA ASN A 122 -14.41 2.97 -0.77
C ASN A 122 -15.09 2.00 -1.75
N LEU A 123 -15.42 0.79 -1.28
CA LEU A 123 -16.14 -0.21 -2.08
C LEU A 123 -17.54 0.26 -2.45
N LEU A 124 -18.27 0.91 -1.53
CA LEU A 124 -19.59 1.47 -1.81
C LEU A 124 -19.52 2.61 -2.84
N ALA A 125 -18.52 3.48 -2.74
CA ALA A 125 -18.27 4.52 -3.73
C ALA A 125 -17.94 3.91 -5.10
N MET A 126 -17.03 2.94 -5.16
CA MET A 126 -16.68 2.23 -6.39
C MET A 126 -17.87 1.55 -7.05
N LEU A 127 -18.74 0.90 -6.27
CA LEU A 127 -19.98 0.31 -6.79
C LEU A 127 -20.91 1.36 -7.37
N SER A 128 -21.09 2.49 -6.69
CA SER A 128 -21.93 3.61 -7.14
C SER A 128 -21.37 4.28 -8.40
N LEU A 129 -20.04 4.39 -8.50
CA LEU A 129 -19.35 4.97 -9.66
C LEU A 129 -19.11 3.98 -10.81
N SER A 130 -19.34 2.67 -10.60
CA SER A 130 -19.08 1.64 -11.62
C SER A 130 -19.81 1.87 -12.94
N GLY A 131 -21.01 2.46 -12.90
CA GLY A 131 -21.79 2.87 -14.07
C GLY A 131 -21.11 4.01 -14.85
N VAL A 132 -20.67 5.05 -14.14
CA VAL A 132 -19.95 6.20 -14.74
C VAL A 132 -18.59 5.76 -15.29
N PHE A 133 -17.87 4.92 -14.54
CA PHE A 133 -16.59 4.37 -14.95
C PHE A 133 -16.70 3.55 -16.25
N ARG A 134 -17.77 2.75 -16.42
CA ARG A 134 -18.01 2.01 -17.66
C ARG A 134 -18.22 2.91 -18.87
N THR A 135 -18.95 4.01 -18.68
CA THR A 135 -19.17 5.01 -19.75
C THR A 135 -17.87 5.69 -20.13
N LEU A 136 -17.07 6.12 -19.15
CA LEU A 136 -15.77 6.76 -19.37
C LEU A 136 -14.74 5.81 -19.99
N MET A 137 -14.66 4.56 -19.51
CA MET A 137 -13.82 3.53 -20.11
C MET A 137 -14.16 3.30 -21.59
N ARG A 138 -15.46 3.27 -21.92
CA ARG A 138 -15.91 3.06 -23.30
C ARG A 138 -15.57 4.24 -24.19
N ASP A 139 -15.61 5.48 -23.67
CA ASP A 139 -15.21 6.70 -24.38
C ASP A 139 -13.69 6.75 -24.65
N GLU A 140 -12.87 6.34 -23.67
CA GLU A 140 -11.42 6.20 -23.85
C GLU A 140 -11.06 5.10 -24.87
N LEU A 141 -11.76 3.96 -24.82
CA LEU A 141 -11.57 2.85 -25.76
C LEU A 141 -12.09 3.15 -27.18
N SER A 142 -13.15 3.95 -27.33
CA SER A 142 -13.64 4.39 -28.65
C SER A 142 -12.79 5.50 -29.25
N GLY A 143 -11.93 6.16 -28.44
CA GLY A 143 -11.04 7.23 -28.89
C GLY A 143 -11.74 8.56 -29.19
N GLU A 144 -13.04 8.66 -28.87
CA GLU A 144 -13.85 9.86 -29.12
C GLU A 144 -13.47 11.01 -28.17
N ARG A 145 -12.93 10.67 -26.98
CA ARG A 145 -12.47 11.62 -25.93
C ARG A 145 -13.51 12.70 -25.63
N ALA A 146 -14.80 12.38 -25.74
CA ALA A 146 -15.88 13.34 -25.57
C ALA A 146 -15.91 13.94 -24.16
N TYR A 147 -15.39 13.21 -23.17
CA TYR A 147 -15.33 13.64 -21.77
C TYR A 147 -13.93 14.05 -21.29
N ALA A 148 -12.91 14.03 -22.17
CA ALA A 148 -11.50 14.15 -21.78
C ALA A 148 -11.04 15.55 -21.31
N THR A 149 -11.85 16.61 -21.42
CA THR A 149 -11.35 17.97 -21.07
C THR A 149 -12.37 18.97 -20.54
N ALA A 150 -13.63 18.60 -20.33
CA ALA A 150 -14.66 19.59 -19.93
C ALA A 150 -14.59 20.01 -18.45
N VAL A 151 -14.05 19.18 -17.55
CA VAL A 151 -14.04 19.46 -16.09
C VAL A 151 -12.75 20.14 -15.63
N MET A 152 -11.60 19.85 -16.26
CA MET A 152 -10.30 20.41 -15.86
C MET A 152 -10.08 21.86 -16.37
N ASP A 153 -10.80 22.28 -17.42
CA ASP A 153 -10.63 23.61 -18.03
C ASP A 153 -11.39 24.75 -17.32
N ARG A 154 -12.16 24.45 -16.26
CA ARG A 154 -12.74 25.53 -15.41
C ARG A 154 -11.73 26.12 -14.43
N THR A 155 -10.55 25.53 -14.28
CA THR A 155 -9.45 26.03 -13.44
C THR A 155 -8.43 26.87 -14.23
N GLY A 156 -8.56 26.94 -15.56
CA GLY A 156 -7.68 27.66 -16.48
C GLY A 156 -7.66 29.20 -16.40
N PRO A 157 -8.70 29.92 -15.92
CA PRO A 157 -8.60 31.36 -15.78
C PRO A 157 -7.97 31.84 -14.46
N MET A 158 -8.08 31.06 -13.37
CA MET A 158 -7.70 31.55 -12.03
C MET A 158 -6.18 31.48 -11.76
N MET A 159 -5.48 30.47 -12.32
CA MET A 159 -4.01 30.36 -12.15
C MET A 159 -3.19 31.28 -13.05
N ARG A 160 -3.79 31.97 -14.04
CA ARG A 160 -3.08 32.98 -14.85
C ARG A 160 -3.00 34.36 -14.18
N GLY A 161 -3.73 34.59 -13.09
CA GLY A 161 -3.76 35.90 -12.39
C GLY A 161 -2.63 36.14 -11.39
N TYR A 162 -2.00 35.09 -10.85
CA TYR A 162 -1.02 35.23 -9.75
C TYR A 162 0.45 35.33 -10.21
N GLY A 163 0.72 35.19 -11.52
CA GLY A 163 2.08 35.25 -12.09
C GLY A 163 2.38 36.46 -12.98
N ALA A 164 1.46 37.42 -13.10
CA ALA A 164 1.58 38.55 -14.04
C ALA A 164 1.37 39.93 -13.40
N THR A 165 1.65 40.06 -12.09
CA THR A 165 1.79 41.38 -11.44
C THR A 165 2.92 41.33 -10.40
N GLY A 166 4.11 41.81 -10.78
CA GLY A 166 5.17 42.14 -9.84
C GLY A 166 6.58 41.82 -10.34
N GLY A 167 7.26 42.84 -10.88
CA GLY A 167 8.72 42.85 -11.08
C GLY A 167 9.16 43.08 -12.52
#